data_AF-A0A7K7F998-F1
#
_entry.id   AF-A0A7K7F998-F1
#
_cell.length_a   1.000
_cell.length_b   1.000
_cell.length_c   1.000
_cell.angle_alpha   90.00
_cell.angle_beta   90.00
_cell.angle_gamma   90.00
#
_symmetry.space_group_name_H-M   'P 1'
#
loop_
_entity.id
_entity.type
_entity.pdbx_description
1 polymer ?
#
loop_
_entity_poly.entity_id
_entity_poly.type
_entity_poly.pdbx_seq_one_letter_code
_entity_poly.pdbx_strand_id
1 'polypeptide(L)'
;GIAASFAVKLFKAWMAEKDANSVTSALRKANLDKRLLELFPANRQNVDHFAKYFTEAGLKELSDFLRVQQSLGTRKELQKELQERLSQECPIKEVVLYVKEEMKRNELPEPAVIGLLWTCVMNAVEWNKKEELVAEQALKHLK
;
A
#
# COMPACT_ATOMS: atom_id res chain seq x y z
N GLY A 1 -0.84 -6.16 25.63
CA GLY A 1 0.21 -5.60 26.49
C GLY A 1 -0.23 -4.25 27.01
N ILE A 2 0.52 -3.65 27.94
CA ILE A 2 0.20 -2.32 28.52
C ILE A 2 0.16 -1.25 27.42
N ALA A 3 1.06 -1.31 26.44
CA ALA A 3 1.08 -0.38 25.31
C ALA A 3 -0.22 -0.44 24.48
N ALA A 4 -0.64 -1.64 24.05
CA ALA A 4 -1.89 -1.81 23.29
C ALA A 4 -3.15 -1.37 24.07
N SER A 5 -3.24 -1.69 25.37
CA SER A 5 -4.39 -1.28 26.17
C SER A 5 -4.43 0.23 26.43
N PHE A 6 -3.26 0.85 26.63
CA PHE A 6 -3.13 2.31 26.67
C PHE A 6 -3.54 2.95 25.34
N ALA A 7 -3.03 2.44 24.22
CA ALA A 7 -3.34 2.94 22.88
C ALA A 7 -4.85 2.89 22.60
N VAL A 8 -5.54 1.81 22.98
CA VAL A 8 -7.00 1.72 22.86
C VAL A 8 -7.69 2.86 23.63
N LYS A 9 -7.31 3.10 24.89
CA LYS A 9 -7.91 4.18 25.68
C LYS A 9 -7.63 5.56 25.08
N LEU A 10 -6.37 5.79 24.67
CA LEU A 10 -5.94 7.04 24.05
C LEU A 10 -6.73 7.32 22.76
N PHE A 11 -6.77 6.37 21.83
CA PHE A 11 -7.44 6.57 20.56
C PHE A 11 -8.95 6.68 20.71
N LYS A 12 -9.58 5.94 21.63
CA LYS A 12 -11.00 6.14 21.96
C LYS A 12 -11.29 7.56 22.44
N ALA A 13 -10.52 8.05 23.40
CA ALA A 13 -10.69 9.40 23.93
C ALA A 13 -10.49 10.46 22.84
N TRP A 14 -9.42 10.33 22.05
CA TRP A 14 -9.14 11.24 20.94
C TRP A 14 -10.25 11.23 19.90
N MET A 15 -10.70 10.06 19.45
CA MET A 15 -11.77 9.95 18.45
C MET A 15 -13.11 10.49 18.97
N ALA A 16 -13.38 10.41 20.28
CA ALA A 16 -14.57 10.99 20.88
C ALA A 16 -14.51 12.54 20.93
N GLU A 17 -13.33 13.13 21.14
CA GLU A 17 -13.16 14.60 21.16
C GLU A 17 -13.02 15.22 19.77
N LYS A 18 -12.54 14.44 18.80
CA LYS A 18 -12.29 14.86 17.41
C LYS A 18 -12.95 13.89 16.45
N ASP A 19 -12.14 13.15 15.70
CA ASP A 19 -12.56 12.15 14.73
C ASP A 19 -11.37 11.24 14.34
N ALA A 20 -11.65 10.17 13.58
CA ALA A 20 -10.64 9.22 13.10
C ALA A 20 -9.58 9.85 12.17
N ASN A 21 -9.96 10.84 11.37
CA ASN A 21 -9.03 11.50 10.42
C ASN A 21 -7.97 12.30 11.18
N SER A 22 -8.33 12.92 12.30
CA SER A 22 -7.39 13.64 13.17
C SER A 22 -6.31 12.71 13.73
N VAL A 23 -6.69 11.49 14.15
CA VAL A 23 -5.76 10.46 14.66
C VAL A 23 -4.86 9.96 13.54
N THR A 24 -5.43 9.53 12.41
CA THR A 24 -4.65 8.98 11.30
C THR A 24 -3.70 10.01 10.67
N SER A 25 -4.10 11.29 10.60
CA SER A 25 -3.23 12.38 10.18
C SER A 25 -2.08 12.61 11.15
N ALA A 26 -2.35 12.60 12.47
CA ALA A 26 -1.31 12.75 13.49
C ALA A 26 -0.31 11.59 13.45
N LEU A 27 -0.80 10.35 13.29
CA LEU A 27 0.04 9.16 13.15
C LEU A 27 0.98 9.26 11.95
N ARG A 28 0.48 9.71 10.78
CA ARG A 28 1.31 9.94 9.60
C ARG A 28 2.35 11.04 9.82
N LYS A 29 1.96 12.18 10.40
CA LYS A 29 2.89 13.29 10.69
C LYS A 29 4.01 12.88 11.65
N ALA A 30 3.70 11.99 12.59
CA ALA A 30 4.67 11.45 13.54
C ALA A 30 5.47 10.24 13.00
N ASN A 31 5.23 9.80 11.76
CA ASN A 31 5.78 8.58 11.18
C ASN A 31 5.51 7.31 12.02
N LEU A 32 4.37 7.28 12.73
CA LEU A 32 3.91 6.16 13.54
C LEU A 32 2.90 5.26 12.83
N ASP A 33 2.36 5.72 11.69
CA ASP A 33 1.42 4.97 10.85
C ASP A 33 1.95 3.61 10.40
N LYS A 34 3.28 3.48 10.22
CA LYS A 34 3.96 2.23 9.85
C LYS A 34 4.37 1.36 11.04
N ARG A 35 4.26 1.89 12.26
CA ARG A 35 4.79 1.28 13.49
C ARG A 35 3.69 0.85 14.45
N LEU A 36 2.42 0.92 14.02
CA LEU A 36 1.26 0.56 14.84
C LEU A 36 1.30 -0.89 15.35
N LEU A 37 1.93 -1.80 14.61
CA LEU A 37 2.11 -3.18 15.05
C LEU A 37 3.03 -3.30 16.27
N GLU A 38 3.95 -2.34 16.49
CA GLU A 38 4.89 -2.33 17.62
C GLU A 38 4.19 -2.15 18.99
N LEU A 39 2.90 -1.81 18.99
CA LEU A 39 2.06 -1.81 20.21
C LEU A 39 1.91 -3.22 20.81
N PHE A 40 2.18 -4.25 20.01
CA PHE A 40 2.09 -5.66 20.40
C PHE A 40 3.48 -6.28 20.57
N PRO A 41 3.60 -7.35 21.39
CA PRO A 41 4.83 -8.15 21.47
C PRO A 41 5.20 -8.73 20.10
N ALA A 42 6.50 -8.93 19.83
CA ALA A 42 7.03 -9.35 18.53
C ALA A 42 6.31 -10.55 17.90
N ASN A 43 5.93 -11.55 18.69
CA ASN A 43 5.21 -12.75 18.22
C ASN A 43 3.75 -12.50 17.80
N ARG A 44 3.24 -11.28 17.95
CA ARG A 44 1.86 -10.88 17.60
C ARG A 44 1.81 -9.61 16.74
N GLN A 45 2.93 -9.17 16.20
CA GLN A 45 3.00 -7.99 15.31
C GLN A 45 2.54 -8.36 13.89
N ASN A 46 1.24 -8.58 13.73
CA ASN A 46 0.63 -8.81 12.42
C ASN A 46 -0.70 -8.06 12.31
N VAL A 47 -1.09 -7.80 11.06
CA VAL A 47 -2.26 -6.96 10.75
C VAL A 47 -3.56 -7.59 11.22
N ASP A 48 -3.69 -8.91 11.17
CA ASP A 48 -4.92 -9.57 11.61
C ASP A 48 -5.11 -9.51 13.12
N HIS A 49 -4.03 -9.68 13.90
CA HIS A 49 -4.08 -9.53 15.35
C HIS A 49 -4.43 -8.09 15.73
N PHE A 50 -3.77 -7.11 15.10
CA PHE A 50 -4.07 -5.70 15.31
C PHE A 50 -5.55 -5.41 14.98
N ALA A 51 -5.99 -5.78 13.78
CA ALA A 51 -7.34 -5.49 13.30
C ALA A 51 -8.40 -6.13 14.20
N LYS A 52 -8.21 -7.38 14.60
CA LYS A 52 -9.11 -8.05 15.54
C LYS A 52 -9.18 -7.30 16.88
N TYR A 53 -8.02 -7.03 17.49
CA TYR A 53 -7.94 -6.40 18.81
C TYR A 53 -8.56 -4.99 18.83
N PHE A 54 -8.26 -4.16 17.83
CA PHE A 54 -8.79 -2.80 17.74
C PHE A 54 -10.26 -2.78 17.31
N THR A 55 -10.71 -3.69 16.44
CA THR A 55 -12.14 -3.80 16.06
C THR A 55 -13.00 -4.27 17.23
N GLU A 56 -12.56 -5.29 17.98
CA GLU A 56 -13.25 -5.75 19.20
C GLU A 56 -13.30 -4.64 20.28
N ALA A 57 -12.31 -3.75 20.28
CA ALA A 57 -12.33 -2.57 21.12
C ALA A 57 -13.24 -1.45 20.58
N GLY A 58 -13.87 -1.56 19.40
CA GLY A 58 -14.69 -0.50 18.82
C GLY A 58 -13.91 0.61 18.12
N LEU A 59 -12.69 0.30 17.65
CA LEU A 59 -11.81 1.19 16.87
C LEU A 59 -11.60 0.60 15.46
N LYS A 60 -12.70 0.36 14.74
CA LYS A 60 -12.68 -0.27 13.41
C LYS A 60 -11.94 0.61 12.41
N GLU A 61 -12.09 1.93 12.49
CA GLU A 61 -11.47 2.92 11.61
C GLU A 61 -9.94 2.82 11.63
N LEU A 62 -9.34 2.55 12.80
CA LEU A 62 -7.89 2.32 12.92
C LEU A 62 -7.45 0.99 12.31
N SER A 63 -8.30 -0.04 12.45
CA SER A 63 -8.06 -1.34 11.84
C SER A 63 -8.10 -1.24 10.30
N ASP A 64 -9.10 -0.55 9.77
CA ASP A 64 -9.24 -0.28 8.33
C ASP A 64 -8.07 0.56 7.82
N PHE A 65 -7.69 1.60 8.57
CA PHE A 65 -6.52 2.43 8.25
C PHE A 65 -5.25 1.60 8.08
N LEU A 66 -4.95 0.70 9.03
CA LEU A 66 -3.75 -0.14 8.96
C LEU A 66 -3.78 -1.07 7.74
N ARG A 67 -4.93 -1.70 7.44
CA ARG A 67 -5.09 -2.56 6.26
C ARG A 67 -4.86 -1.78 4.95
N VAL A 68 -5.39 -0.56 4.88
CA VAL A 68 -5.15 0.34 3.74
C VAL A 68 -3.67 0.71 3.62
N GLN A 69 -3.00 1.03 4.73
CA GLN A 69 -1.56 1.32 4.72
C GLN A 69 -0.73 0.11 4.27
N GLN A 70 -1.04 -1.09 4.74
CA GLN A 70 -0.37 -2.31 4.31
C GLN A 70 -0.53 -2.54 2.82
N SER A 71 -1.77 -2.49 2.30
CA SER A 71 -2.06 -2.66 0.87
C SER A 71 -1.34 -1.62 0.00
N LEU A 72 -1.27 -0.36 0.45
CA LEU A 72 -0.51 0.68 -0.23
C LEU A 72 0.99 0.39 -0.22
N GLY A 73 1.54 -0.06 0.92
CA GLY A 73 2.95 -0.44 1.05
C GLY A 73 3.33 -1.58 0.12
N THR A 74 2.56 -2.67 0.12
CA THR A 74 2.76 -3.82 -0.77
C THR A 74 2.71 -3.40 -2.23
N ARG A 75 1.72 -2.60 -2.64
CA ARG A 75 1.62 -2.11 -4.02
C ARG A 75 2.81 -1.24 -4.40
N LYS A 76 3.30 -0.40 -3.49
CA LYS A 76 4.45 0.45 -3.75
C LYS A 76 5.73 -0.37 -3.95
N GLU A 77 5.95 -1.41 -3.15
CA GLU A 77 7.11 -2.28 -3.32
C GLU A 77 7.01 -3.07 -4.63
N LEU A 78 5.84 -3.66 -4.93
CA LEU A 78 5.60 -4.34 -6.20
C LEU A 78 5.85 -3.43 -7.40
N GLN A 79 5.39 -2.17 -7.34
CA GLN A 79 5.63 -1.19 -8.39
C GLN A 79 7.13 -0.97 -8.63
N LYS A 80 7.91 -0.82 -7.56
CA LYS A 80 9.36 -0.63 -7.62
C LYS A 80 10.07 -1.86 -8.20
N GLU A 81 9.72 -3.06 -7.73
CA GLU A 81 10.30 -4.32 -8.23
C GLU A 81 9.98 -4.55 -9.71
N LEU A 82 8.77 -4.19 -10.16
CA LEU A 82 8.41 -4.27 -11.58
C LEU A 82 9.16 -3.26 -12.44
N GLN A 83 9.33 -2.02 -11.98
CA GLN A 83 10.12 -1.01 -12.69
C GLN A 83 11.58 -1.47 -12.85
N GLU A 84 12.17 -2.07 -11.81
CA GLU A 84 13.52 -2.63 -11.86
C GLU A 84 13.62 -3.77 -12.88
N ARG A 85 12.71 -4.75 -12.84
CA ARG A 85 12.67 -5.86 -13.82
C ARG A 85 12.48 -5.38 -15.27
N LEU A 86 11.64 -4.37 -15.48
CA LEU A 86 11.45 -3.77 -16.81
C LEU A 86 12.73 -3.07 -17.29
N SER A 87 13.43 -2.35 -16.40
CA SER A 87 14.70 -1.70 -16.74
C SER A 87 15.84 -2.67 -17.06
N GLN A 88 15.75 -3.90 -16.54
CA GLN A 88 16.69 -4.99 -16.80
C GLN A 88 16.31 -5.81 -18.05
N GLU A 89 15.29 -5.39 -18.80
CA GLU A 89 14.78 -6.09 -19.98
C GLU A 89 14.44 -7.57 -19.70
N CYS A 90 13.98 -7.89 -18.48
CA CYS A 90 13.58 -9.25 -18.12
C CYS A 90 12.50 -9.77 -19.10
N PRO A 91 12.52 -11.06 -19.46
CA PRO A 91 11.51 -11.63 -20.35
C PRO A 91 10.09 -11.38 -19.82
N ILE A 92 9.21 -10.83 -20.67
CA ILE A 92 7.84 -10.47 -20.28
C ILE A 92 7.07 -11.65 -19.66
N LYS A 93 7.31 -12.88 -20.12
CA LYS A 93 6.70 -14.09 -19.55
C LYS A 93 7.06 -14.27 -18.07
N GLU A 94 8.30 -13.99 -17.68
CA GLU A 94 8.76 -14.07 -16.30
C GLU A 94 8.15 -12.96 -15.45
N VAL A 95 8.09 -11.74 -15.99
CA VAL A 95 7.41 -10.60 -15.34
C VAL A 95 5.94 -10.92 -15.07
N VAL A 96 5.22 -11.51 -16.05
CA VAL A 96 3.82 -11.91 -15.91
C VAL A 96 3.64 -12.98 -14.83
N LEU A 97 4.52 -13.99 -14.78
CA LEU A 97 4.47 -15.03 -13.74
C LEU A 97 4.68 -14.43 -12.36
N TYR A 98 5.71 -13.60 -12.21
CA TYR A 98 6.01 -12.90 -10.97
C TYR A 98 4.84 -12.05 -10.48
N VAL A 99 4.22 -11.23 -11.34
CA VAL A 99 3.03 -10.44 -10.97
C VAL A 99 1.89 -11.34 -10.48
N LYS A 100 1.62 -12.46 -11.16
CA LYS A 100 0.58 -13.41 -10.74
C LYS A 100 0.87 -14.04 -9.39
N GLU A 101 2.12 -14.34 -9.08
CA GLU A 101 2.53 -14.85 -7.77
C GLU A 101 2.35 -13.79 -6.69
N GLU A 102 2.76 -12.55 -6.94
CA GLU A 102 2.59 -11.43 -5.99
C GLU A 102 1.12 -11.10 -5.73
N MET A 103 0.28 -11.18 -6.76
CA MET A 103 -1.18 -11.04 -6.62
C MET A 103 -1.76 -12.07 -5.66
N LYS A 104 -1.38 -13.34 -5.80
CA LYS A 104 -1.84 -14.42 -4.93
C LYS A 104 -1.28 -14.29 -3.52
N ARG A 105 0.01 -14.02 -3.39
CA ARG A 105 0.71 -13.97 -2.09
C ARG A 105 0.19 -12.86 -1.20
N ASN A 106 -0.18 -11.72 -1.77
CA ASN A 106 -0.60 -10.54 -1.02
C ASN A 106 -2.10 -10.21 -1.19
N GLU A 107 -2.86 -11.12 -1.79
CA GLU A 107 -4.31 -10.96 -2.03
C GLU A 107 -4.66 -9.62 -2.73
N LEU A 108 -3.84 -9.22 -3.70
CA LEU A 108 -4.03 -7.93 -4.37
C LEU A 108 -5.21 -8.00 -5.33
N PRO A 109 -6.15 -7.04 -5.26
CA PRO A 109 -7.29 -7.01 -6.15
C PRO A 109 -6.86 -6.65 -7.58
N GLU A 110 -7.41 -7.36 -8.56
CA GLU A 110 -7.07 -7.20 -9.98
C GLU A 110 -7.14 -5.74 -10.48
N PRO A 111 -8.20 -4.93 -10.17
CA PRO A 111 -8.23 -3.53 -10.58
C PRO A 111 -7.05 -2.70 -10.07
N ALA A 112 -6.56 -2.98 -8.86
CA ALA A 112 -5.42 -2.26 -8.30
C ALA A 112 -4.11 -2.64 -9.00
N VAL A 113 -3.98 -3.89 -9.43
CA VAL A 113 -2.81 -4.40 -10.14
C VAL A 113 -2.78 -3.87 -11.57
N ILE A 114 -3.93 -3.78 -12.24
CA ILE A 114 -4.06 -3.16 -13.57
C ILE A 114 -3.55 -1.72 -13.54
N GLY A 115 -4.01 -0.90 -12.59
CA GLY A 115 -3.56 0.49 -12.46
C GLY A 115 -2.05 0.61 -12.15
N LEU A 116 -1.53 -0.32 -11.35
CA LEU A 116 -0.10 -0.40 -11.04
C LEU A 116 0.73 -0.73 -12.29
N LEU A 117 0.35 -1.76 -13.04
CA LEU A 117 1.01 -2.17 -14.28
C LEU A 117 1.02 -1.04 -15.30
N TRP A 118 -0.13 -0.37 -15.49
CA TRP A 118 -0.23 0.81 -16.35
C TRP A 118 0.78 1.88 -15.95
N THR A 119 0.86 2.20 -14.66
CA THR A 119 1.81 3.19 -14.14
C THR A 119 3.25 2.77 -14.38
N CYS A 120 3.59 1.49 -14.19
CA CYS A 120 4.94 0.98 -14.47
C CYS A 120 5.32 1.11 -15.95
N VAL A 121 4.44 0.67 -16.84
CA VAL A 121 4.69 0.71 -18.29
C VAL A 121 4.79 2.15 -18.79
N MET A 122 3.89 3.02 -18.34
CA MET A 122 3.93 4.43 -18.71
C MET A 122 5.18 5.13 -18.20
N ASN A 123 5.69 4.77 -17.02
CA ASN A 123 6.92 5.36 -16.49
C ASN A 123 8.21 4.78 -17.10
N ALA A 124 8.14 3.63 -17.77
CA ALA A 124 9.30 3.02 -18.42
C ALA A 124 9.71 3.76 -19.71
N VAL A 125 8.84 4.63 -20.23
CA VAL A 125 9.07 5.41 -21.45
C VAL A 125 9.08 6.89 -21.12
N GLU A 126 10.06 7.62 -21.63
CA GLU A 126 10.05 9.09 -21.56
C GLU A 126 9.10 9.64 -22.63
N TRP A 127 7.89 9.99 -22.21
CA TRP A 127 6.87 10.54 -23.10
C TRP A 127 7.14 12.00 -23.45
N ASN A 128 6.75 12.38 -24.66
CA ASN A 128 6.82 13.75 -25.12
C ASN A 128 5.95 14.67 -24.25
N LYS A 129 6.48 15.84 -23.91
CA LYS A 129 5.76 16.85 -23.09
C LYS A 129 4.67 17.59 -23.87
N LYS A 130 4.68 17.50 -25.19
CA LYS A 130 3.66 18.06 -26.09
C LYS A 130 2.59 17.02 -26.37
N GLU A 131 1.36 17.25 -25.93
CA GLU A 131 0.24 16.30 -26.06
C GLU A 131 0.02 15.87 -27.52
N GLU A 132 0.15 16.80 -28.47
CA GLU A 132 -0.04 16.53 -29.90
C GLU A 132 0.99 15.55 -30.48
N LEU A 133 2.15 15.37 -29.81
CA LEU A 133 3.22 14.48 -30.25
C LEU A 133 3.19 13.12 -29.56
N VAL A 134 2.42 12.96 -28.47
CA VAL A 134 2.36 11.70 -27.71
C VAL A 134 1.79 10.56 -28.56
N ALA A 135 0.73 10.83 -29.32
CA ALA A 135 0.11 9.82 -30.18
C ALA A 135 1.07 9.30 -31.27
N GLU A 136 1.85 10.19 -31.88
CA GLU A 136 2.84 9.81 -32.89
C GLU A 136 4.00 9.00 -32.27
N GLN A 137 4.46 9.38 -31.07
CA GLN A 137 5.48 8.63 -30.34
C GLN A 137 4.99 7.23 -29.97
N ALA A 138 3.75 7.10 -29.48
CA ALA A 138 3.17 5.80 -29.15
C ALA A 138 3.15 4.85 -30.37
N LEU A 139 2.79 5.37 -31.55
CA LEU A 139 2.80 4.59 -32.80
C LEU A 139 4.20 4.09 -33.20
N LYS A 140 5.27 4.81 -32.83
CA LYS A 140 6.65 4.38 -33.09
C LYS A 140 7.06 3.20 -32.20
N HIS A 141 6.52 3.10 -30.99
CA HIS A 141 6.79 1.98 -30.07
C HIS A 141 5.99 0.70 -30.38
N LEU A 142 5.00 0.76 -31.28
CA LEU A 142 4.19 -0.39 -31.70
C LEU A 142 4.74 -1.12 -32.95
N LYS A 143 5.80 -0.60 -33.56
CA LYS A 143 6.49 -1.17 -34.72
C LYS A 143 7.70 -1.98 -34.30
#